data_AF-A0AAV9Q5K1-F1
#
_entry.id   AF-A0AAV9Q5K1-F1
#
_cell.length_a   1.000
_cell.length_b   1.000
_cell.length_c   1.000
_cell.angle_alpha   90.00
_cell.angle_beta   90.00
_cell.angle_gamma   90.00
#
_symmetry.space_group_name_H-M   'P 1'
#
loop_
_entity.id
_entity.type
_entity.pdbx_description
1 polymer ?
#
loop_
_entity_poly.entity_id
_entity_poly.type
_entity_poly.pdbx_seq_one_letter_code
_entity_poly.pdbx_strand_id
1 'polypeptide(L)'
;MPPQETLFLESTTRIQKDSVRSFMDFQVWDFPGQLDYFDPTFDTTEIFSEIGALVWVIDAQDDYTDSLNRLTTTILNLQNTFPHINVEVFVHKIDSLNEELRSDIYQDIVQRVSDDLSDAGYINPNITYHLTSIYDHSIFEAFSKVIQKLIPQLDTLENLLNILVNNCGMAKAYLFDILTKIYVASDTRPIDMEVYEMCSDYIDVIVDITDIYGYERSHNKVLGEQMQEAESSVTIHDGTMIYLKEMNRYLCLVTVIKNDEAKDKKGLIDYNCHIFQDALHDVFARSWEKDKSIENGIGEHLNDGEEAQAA
;
A
#
# COMPACT_ATOMS: atom_id res chain seq x y z
N MET A 1 1.27 -9.50 -13.18
CA MET A 1 0.66 -10.21 -14.33
C MET A 1 -0.22 -9.21 -15.06
N PRO A 2 -0.21 -9.15 -16.40
CA PRO A 2 -1.10 -8.29 -17.16
C PRO A 2 -2.58 -8.65 -16.92
N PRO A 3 -3.51 -7.67 -16.88
CA PRO A 3 -4.93 -7.93 -16.60
C PRO A 3 -5.59 -8.94 -17.55
N GLN A 4 -5.13 -9.01 -18.80
CA GLN A 4 -5.67 -9.91 -19.83
C GLN A 4 -5.33 -11.39 -19.58
N GLU A 5 -4.23 -11.67 -18.89
CA GLU A 5 -3.79 -13.03 -18.59
C GLU A 5 -4.53 -13.62 -17.38
N THR A 6 -5.20 -12.77 -16.58
CA THR A 6 -5.95 -13.20 -15.38
C THR A 6 -7.17 -14.07 -15.70
N LEU A 7 -7.71 -13.97 -16.93
CA LEU A 7 -8.81 -14.82 -17.42
C LEU A 7 -8.45 -16.31 -17.46
N PHE A 8 -7.16 -16.65 -17.46
CA PHE A 8 -6.67 -18.03 -17.51
C PHE A 8 -6.33 -18.58 -16.12
N LEU A 9 -6.62 -17.83 -15.06
CA LEU A 9 -6.39 -18.29 -13.69
C LEU A 9 -7.40 -19.37 -13.32
N GLU A 10 -6.89 -20.46 -12.75
CA GLU A 10 -7.72 -21.50 -12.15
C GLU A 10 -8.28 -21.02 -10.81
N SER A 11 -9.47 -21.50 -10.45
CA SER A 11 -10.09 -21.16 -9.17
C SER A 11 -9.25 -21.65 -7.98
N THR A 12 -9.01 -20.77 -7.02
CA THR A 12 -8.29 -21.11 -5.79
C THR A 12 -9.06 -22.18 -5.01
N THR A 13 -8.43 -23.34 -4.77
CA THR A 13 -9.02 -24.47 -4.03
C THR A 13 -8.45 -24.65 -2.61
N ARG A 14 -7.34 -23.98 -2.31
CA ARG A 14 -6.62 -24.04 -1.03
C ARG A 14 -6.09 -22.67 -0.68
N ILE A 15 -5.91 -22.40 0.61
CA ILE A 15 -5.29 -21.16 1.08
C ILE A 15 -3.87 -21.06 0.49
N GLN A 16 -3.63 -20.00 -0.28
CA GLN A 16 -2.31 -19.69 -0.82
C GLN A 16 -1.70 -18.56 0.00
N LYS A 17 -0.43 -18.71 0.38
CA LYS A 17 0.33 -17.69 1.11
C LYS A 17 1.41 -17.16 0.21
N ASP A 18 1.22 -15.94 -0.27
CA ASP A 18 2.19 -15.24 -1.10
C ASP A 18 2.95 -14.22 -0.25
N SER A 19 4.24 -14.47 -0.05
CA SER A 19 5.12 -13.53 0.64
C SER A 19 5.71 -12.55 -0.38
N VAL A 20 5.33 -11.28 -0.26
CA VAL A 20 5.91 -10.21 -1.05
C VAL A 20 7.05 -9.61 -0.23
N ARG A 21 8.29 -9.95 -0.61
CA ARG A 21 9.50 -9.34 -0.04
C ARG A 21 9.77 -8.03 -0.75
N SER A 22 9.18 -6.96 -0.24
CA SER A 22 9.44 -5.60 -0.72
C SER A 22 9.91 -4.68 0.42
N PHE A 23 9.65 -3.37 0.32
CA PHE A 23 9.89 -2.43 1.40
C PHE A 23 9.18 -2.82 2.71
N MET A 24 7.98 -3.42 2.61
CA MET A 24 7.32 -4.09 3.72
C MET A 24 7.27 -5.59 3.42
N ASP A 25 7.66 -6.40 4.40
CA ASP A 25 7.42 -7.83 4.36
C ASP A 25 5.96 -8.08 4.75
N PHE A 26 5.08 -8.15 3.75
CA PHE A 26 3.69 -8.55 3.97
C PHE A 26 3.41 -9.89 3.28
N GLN A 27 2.51 -10.65 3.90
CA GLN A 27 2.01 -11.90 3.34
C GLN A 27 0.57 -11.68 2.92
N VAL A 28 0.27 -11.97 1.65
CA VAL A 28 -1.09 -12.01 1.15
C VAL A 28 -1.60 -13.43 1.29
N TRP A 29 -2.72 -13.59 1.98
CA TRP A 29 -3.38 -14.87 2.15
C TRP A 29 -4.62 -14.88 1.26
N ASP A 30 -4.58 -15.69 0.21
CA ASP A 30 -5.75 -15.87 -0.68
C ASP A 30 -6.63 -16.98 -0.12
N PHE A 31 -7.91 -16.66 0.08
CA PHE A 31 -8.90 -17.55 0.68
C PHE A 31 -9.91 -18.03 -0.36
N PRO A 32 -10.16 -19.34 -0.46
CA PRO A 32 -11.13 -19.88 -1.40
C PRO A 32 -12.56 -19.53 -0.97
N GLY A 33 -13.36 -18.95 -1.88
CA GLY A 33 -14.70 -18.44 -1.57
C GLY A 33 -15.73 -19.47 -1.09
N GLN A 34 -15.47 -20.77 -1.22
CA GLN A 34 -16.39 -21.84 -0.80
C GLN A 34 -16.16 -22.34 0.63
N LEU A 35 -15.09 -21.89 1.30
CA LEU A 35 -14.77 -22.35 2.65
C LEU A 35 -15.57 -21.59 3.71
N ASP A 36 -16.10 -22.33 4.68
CA ASP A 36 -16.67 -21.77 5.90
C ASP A 36 -15.53 -21.60 6.91
N TYR A 37 -15.06 -20.37 7.03
CA TYR A 37 -13.83 -20.03 7.76
C TYR A 37 -13.94 -20.26 9.27
N PHE A 38 -15.16 -20.45 9.78
CA PHE A 38 -15.46 -20.68 11.19
C PHE A 38 -15.66 -22.16 11.53
N ASP A 39 -15.37 -23.07 10.59
CA ASP A 39 -15.33 -24.51 10.89
C ASP A 39 -14.23 -24.78 11.95
N PRO A 40 -14.52 -25.52 13.05
CA PRO A 40 -13.56 -25.79 14.12
C PRO A 40 -12.29 -26.54 13.69
N THR A 41 -12.22 -26.97 12.43
CA THR A 41 -11.06 -27.61 11.82
C THR A 41 -9.94 -26.62 11.47
N PHE A 42 -10.27 -25.32 11.36
CA PHE A 42 -9.30 -24.25 11.13
C PHE A 42 -9.00 -23.51 12.43
N ASP A 43 -7.71 -23.34 12.74
CA ASP A 43 -7.30 -22.50 13.86
C ASP A 43 -7.39 -21.01 13.46
N THR A 44 -8.62 -20.50 13.49
CA THR A 44 -8.93 -19.09 13.26
C THR A 44 -8.08 -18.15 14.12
N THR A 45 -7.67 -18.61 15.30
CA THR A 45 -6.85 -17.83 16.23
C THR A 45 -5.45 -17.59 15.69
N GLU A 46 -4.77 -18.62 15.20
CA GLU A 46 -3.44 -18.46 14.58
C GLU A 46 -3.52 -17.62 13.32
N ILE A 47 -4.54 -17.85 12.48
CA ILE A 47 -4.69 -17.16 11.18
C ILE A 47 -4.95 -15.66 11.37
N PHE A 48 -5.90 -15.28 12.23
CA PHE A 48 -6.31 -13.89 12.38
C PHE A 48 -5.47 -13.10 13.39
N SER A 49 -4.65 -13.75 14.23
CA SER A 49 -3.76 -13.06 15.16
C SER A 49 -2.61 -12.30 14.49
N GLU A 50 -2.16 -12.76 13.31
CA GLU A 50 -1.07 -12.13 12.55
C GLU A 50 -1.57 -11.14 11.48
N ILE A 51 -2.88 -11.06 11.25
CA ILE A 51 -3.46 -10.25 10.17
C ILE A 51 -3.70 -8.81 10.66
N GLY A 52 -3.13 -7.83 9.96
CA GLY A 52 -3.37 -6.41 10.24
C GLY A 52 -4.61 -5.83 9.57
N ALA A 53 -4.99 -6.33 8.38
CA ALA A 53 -6.16 -5.87 7.64
C ALA A 53 -6.82 -7.02 6.88
N LEU A 54 -8.15 -7.02 6.85
CA LEU A 54 -8.97 -7.91 6.05
C LEU A 54 -9.49 -7.15 4.83
N VAL A 55 -9.13 -7.61 3.63
CA VAL A 55 -9.71 -7.12 2.38
C VAL A 55 -10.81 -8.06 1.93
N TRP A 56 -12.04 -7.56 1.82
CA TRP A 56 -13.18 -8.31 1.31
C TRP A 56 -13.56 -7.82 -0.08
N VAL A 57 -13.59 -8.72 -1.07
CA VAL A 57 -13.86 -8.37 -2.46
C VAL A 57 -15.31 -8.71 -2.80
N ILE A 58 -16.05 -7.72 -3.29
CA ILE A 58 -17.43 -7.84 -3.77
C ILE A 58 -17.42 -7.63 -5.28
N ASP A 59 -17.96 -8.58 -6.04
CA ASP A 59 -18.19 -8.40 -7.47
C ASP A 59 -19.41 -7.49 -7.68
N ALA A 60 -19.21 -6.31 -8.28
CA ALA A 60 -20.30 -5.36 -8.54
C ALA A 60 -21.20 -5.76 -9.72
N GLN A 61 -20.79 -6.75 -10.52
CA GLN A 61 -21.54 -7.20 -11.71
C GLN A 61 -22.48 -8.38 -11.42
N ASP A 62 -22.26 -9.09 -10.31
CA ASP A 62 -23.05 -10.25 -9.90
C ASP A 62 -23.99 -9.92 -8.72
N ASP A 63 -24.86 -10.86 -8.34
CA ASP A 63 -25.67 -10.72 -7.14
C ASP A 63 -24.79 -10.80 -5.88
N TYR A 64 -24.57 -9.63 -5.26
CA TYR A 64 -23.75 -9.49 -4.06
C TYR A 64 -24.51 -9.76 -2.77
N THR A 65 -25.80 -10.10 -2.79
CA THR A 65 -26.63 -10.29 -1.58
C THR A 65 -26.03 -11.34 -0.62
N ASP A 66 -25.64 -12.51 -1.14
CA ASP A 66 -25.06 -13.57 -0.31
C ASP A 66 -23.66 -13.17 0.20
N SER A 67 -22.89 -12.47 -0.63
CA SER A 67 -21.57 -11.95 -0.26
C SER A 67 -21.65 -10.92 0.88
N LEU A 68 -22.68 -10.06 0.89
CA LEU A 68 -22.94 -9.11 1.97
C LEU A 68 -23.33 -9.83 3.27
N ASN A 69 -24.22 -10.82 3.21
CA ASN A 69 -24.59 -11.60 4.40
C ASN A 69 -23.36 -12.29 5.04
N ARG A 70 -22.47 -12.83 4.20
CA ARG A 70 -21.21 -13.45 4.64
C ARG A 70 -20.23 -12.42 5.20
N LEU A 71 -20.13 -11.24 4.58
CA LEU A 71 -19.34 -10.13 5.09
C LEU A 71 -19.79 -9.73 6.49
N THR A 72 -21.08 -9.46 6.69
CA THR A 72 -21.64 -9.09 7.99
C THR A 72 -21.36 -10.16 9.05
N THR A 73 -21.59 -11.44 8.72
CA THR A 73 -21.28 -12.55 9.64
C THR A 73 -19.80 -12.60 10.02
N THR A 74 -18.92 -12.38 9.03
CA THR A 74 -17.47 -12.37 9.24
C THR A 74 -17.03 -11.21 10.11
N ILE A 75 -17.56 -10.01 9.87
CA ILE A 75 -17.28 -8.81 10.67
C ILE A 75 -17.72 -9.02 12.12
N LEU A 76 -18.91 -9.56 12.37
CA LEU A 76 -19.41 -9.81 13.72
C LEU A 76 -18.51 -10.79 14.50
N ASN A 77 -18.04 -11.85 13.84
CA ASN A 77 -17.14 -12.81 14.46
C ASN A 77 -15.75 -12.24 14.71
N LEU A 78 -15.22 -11.46 13.77
CA LEU A 78 -13.92 -10.81 13.90
C LEU A 78 -13.91 -9.73 14.96
N GLN A 79 -14.94 -8.89 15.04
CA GLN A 79 -14.99 -7.81 16.04
C GLN A 79 -15.01 -8.34 17.48
N ASN A 80 -15.68 -9.47 17.71
CA ASN A 80 -15.70 -10.11 19.02
C ASN A 80 -14.32 -10.67 19.44
N THR A 81 -13.50 -11.08 18.48
CA THR A 81 -12.24 -11.81 18.74
C THR A 81 -11.00 -10.94 18.55
N PHE A 82 -11.01 -10.07 17.55
CA PHE A 82 -9.88 -9.28 17.06
C PHE A 82 -10.33 -7.85 16.64
N PRO A 83 -10.51 -6.92 17.59
CA PRO A 83 -10.97 -5.56 17.30
C PRO A 83 -9.91 -4.68 16.63
N HIS A 84 -8.67 -5.15 16.50
CA HIS A 84 -7.54 -4.42 15.93
C HIS A 84 -7.44 -4.54 14.40
N ILE A 85 -8.19 -5.46 13.79
CA ILE A 85 -8.13 -5.71 12.35
C ILE A 85 -8.94 -4.65 11.61
N ASN A 86 -8.30 -3.96 10.67
CA ASN A 86 -8.99 -3.02 9.78
C ASN A 86 -9.77 -3.80 8.72
N VAL A 87 -11.04 -3.46 8.50
CA VAL A 87 -11.89 -4.10 7.49
C VAL A 87 -12.02 -3.18 6.28
N GLU A 88 -11.62 -3.70 5.12
CA GLU A 88 -11.54 -2.97 3.86
C GLU A 88 -12.38 -3.70 2.82
N VAL A 89 -13.38 -3.04 2.25
CA VAL A 89 -14.30 -3.64 1.29
C VAL A 89 -14.02 -3.10 -0.10
N PHE A 90 -13.63 -3.99 -1.01
CA PHE A 90 -13.37 -3.67 -2.41
C PHE A 90 -14.59 -4.00 -3.24
N VAL A 91 -15.29 -2.98 -3.72
CA VAL A 91 -16.32 -3.11 -4.75
C VAL A 91 -15.60 -3.20 -6.08
N HIS A 92 -15.54 -4.41 -6.62
CA HIS A 92 -14.67 -4.82 -7.71
C HIS A 92 -15.42 -4.95 -9.04
N LYS A 93 -14.68 -4.96 -10.15
CA LYS A 93 -15.19 -5.02 -11.53
C LYS A 93 -16.11 -3.86 -11.92
N ILE A 94 -15.78 -2.64 -11.47
CA ILE A 94 -16.54 -1.43 -11.79
C ILE A 94 -16.33 -0.92 -13.23
N ASP A 95 -15.38 -1.50 -13.96
CA ASP A 95 -14.97 -1.12 -15.32
C ASP A 95 -16.13 -1.08 -16.32
N SER A 96 -17.02 -2.05 -16.24
CA SER A 96 -18.13 -2.20 -17.19
C SER A 96 -19.39 -1.41 -16.80
N LEU A 97 -19.37 -0.71 -15.66
CA LEU A 97 -20.51 0.03 -15.12
C LEU A 97 -20.40 1.53 -15.41
N ASN A 98 -21.56 2.18 -15.63
CA ASN A 98 -21.63 3.64 -15.79
C ASN A 98 -21.41 4.34 -14.44
N GLU A 99 -20.92 5.59 -14.44
CA GLU A 99 -20.68 6.37 -13.21
C GLU A 99 -21.91 6.52 -12.29
N GLU A 100 -23.10 6.70 -12.88
CA GLU A 100 -24.36 6.76 -12.12
C GLU A 100 -24.61 5.43 -11.39
N LEU A 101 -24.53 4.31 -12.11
CA LEU A 101 -24.71 2.97 -11.53
C LEU A 101 -23.65 2.62 -10.48
N ARG A 102 -22.40 3.06 -10.67
CA ARG A 102 -21.33 2.88 -9.67
C ARG A 102 -21.69 3.58 -8.36
N SER A 103 -22.21 4.81 -8.45
CA SER A 103 -22.62 5.59 -7.28
C SER A 103 -23.81 4.95 -6.57
N ASP A 104 -24.78 4.45 -7.33
CA ASP A 104 -25.96 3.76 -6.79
C ASP A 104 -25.59 2.46 -6.08
N ILE A 105 -24.78 1.60 -6.72
CA ILE A 105 -24.31 0.33 -6.12
C ILE A 105 -23.45 0.59 -4.88
N TYR A 106 -22.59 1.60 -4.93
CA TYR A 106 -21.79 2.00 -3.77
C TYR A 106 -22.67 2.42 -2.59
N GLN A 107 -23.66 3.27 -2.83
CA GLN A 107 -24.58 3.71 -1.79
C GLN A 107 -25.42 2.55 -1.24
N ASP A 108 -25.90 1.65 -2.12
CA ASP A 108 -26.67 0.48 -1.71
C ASP A 108 -25.85 -0.46 -0.81
N ILE A 109 -24.62 -0.79 -1.21
CA ILE A 109 -23.72 -1.64 -0.42
C ILE A 109 -23.42 -1.01 0.94
N VAL A 110 -23.06 0.29 0.96
CA VAL A 110 -22.73 0.99 2.22
C VAL A 110 -23.93 1.04 3.15
N GLN A 111 -25.11 1.37 2.61
CA GLN A 111 -26.33 1.45 3.41
C GLN A 111 -26.70 0.07 3.96
N ARG A 112 -26.68 -0.97 3.13
CA ARG A 112 -27.08 -2.31 3.53
C ARG A 112 -26.16 -2.91 4.59
N VAL A 113 -24.84 -2.78 4.43
CA VAL A 113 -23.87 -3.22 5.44
C VAL A 113 -24.03 -2.41 6.73
N SER A 114 -24.27 -1.10 6.63
CA SER A 114 -24.50 -0.25 7.80
C SER A 114 -25.79 -0.63 8.55
N ASP A 115 -26.87 -0.93 7.83
CA ASP A 115 -28.16 -1.32 8.40
C ASP A 115 -28.04 -2.69 9.09
N ASP A 116 -27.44 -3.68 8.43
CA ASP A 116 -27.24 -5.03 8.99
C ASP A 116 -26.35 -5.01 10.25
N LEU A 117 -25.29 -4.18 10.26
CA LEU A 117 -24.41 -4.03 11.43
C LEU A 117 -25.10 -3.26 12.56
N SER A 118 -25.92 -2.26 12.24
CA SER A 118 -26.73 -1.53 13.22
C SER A 118 -27.76 -2.45 13.88
N ASP A 119 -28.41 -3.32 13.11
CA ASP A 119 -29.37 -4.32 13.61
C ASP A 119 -28.71 -5.34 14.54
N ALA A 120 -27.45 -5.70 14.28
CA ALA A 120 -26.64 -6.52 15.17
C ALA A 120 -26.14 -5.78 16.42
N GLY A 121 -26.47 -4.49 16.58
CA GLY A 121 -26.12 -3.67 17.74
C GLY A 121 -24.75 -3.01 17.65
N TYR A 122 -24.12 -3.00 16.46
CA TYR A 122 -22.81 -2.39 16.25
C TYR A 122 -22.94 -0.98 15.67
N ILE A 123 -22.59 0.01 16.50
CA ILE A 123 -22.69 1.43 16.15
C ILE A 123 -21.31 1.92 15.72
N ASN A 124 -21.18 2.31 14.45
CA ASN A 124 -19.96 2.81 13.79
C ASN A 124 -18.83 1.77 13.63
N PRO A 125 -18.99 0.78 12.74
CA PRO A 125 -17.86 -0.03 12.27
C PRO A 125 -16.81 0.82 11.53
N ASN A 126 -15.53 0.60 11.84
CA ASN A 126 -14.40 1.11 11.05
C ASN A 126 -14.26 0.29 9.77
N ILE A 127 -15.23 0.39 8.86
CA ILE A 127 -15.16 -0.20 7.53
C ILE A 127 -14.86 0.91 6.54
N THR A 128 -13.88 0.67 5.68
CA THR A 128 -13.59 1.56 4.54
C THR A 128 -13.93 0.84 3.24
N TYR A 129 -14.48 1.58 2.30
CA TYR A 129 -14.95 1.06 1.02
C TYR A 129 -14.12 1.65 -0.11
N HIS A 130 -13.76 0.81 -1.07
CA HIS A 130 -12.96 1.20 -2.23
C HIS A 130 -13.59 0.66 -3.52
N LEU A 131 -13.72 1.53 -4.51
CA LEU A 131 -14.08 1.13 -5.87
C LEU A 131 -12.81 0.68 -6.60
N THR A 132 -12.80 -0.52 -7.14
CA THR A 132 -11.59 -1.11 -7.73
C THR A 132 -11.86 -1.79 -9.07
N SER A 133 -10.87 -1.69 -9.96
CA SER A 133 -10.82 -2.37 -11.25
C SER A 133 -9.39 -2.86 -11.48
N ILE A 134 -9.23 -4.01 -12.13
CA ILE A 134 -7.91 -4.49 -12.58
C ILE A 134 -7.45 -3.88 -13.90
N TYR A 135 -8.36 -3.21 -14.62
CA TYR A 135 -8.04 -2.54 -15.89
C TYR A 135 -7.53 -1.12 -15.68
N ASP A 136 -7.87 -0.52 -14.54
CA ASP A 136 -7.43 0.81 -14.14
C ASP A 136 -6.46 0.72 -12.96
N HIS A 137 -5.82 1.83 -12.60
CA HIS A 137 -4.86 1.85 -11.49
C HIS A 137 -5.52 1.95 -10.10
N SER A 138 -6.85 1.97 -10.04
CA SER A 138 -7.65 2.08 -8.81
C SER A 138 -7.39 0.95 -7.80
N ILE A 139 -7.08 -0.26 -8.27
CA ILE A 139 -6.72 -1.36 -7.37
C ILE A 139 -5.43 -1.06 -6.60
N PHE A 140 -4.42 -0.50 -7.26
CA PHE A 140 -3.16 -0.11 -6.61
C PHE A 140 -3.39 1.04 -5.65
N GLU A 141 -4.25 1.99 -5.99
CA GLU A 141 -4.62 3.08 -5.09
C GLU A 141 -5.31 2.57 -3.82
N ALA A 142 -6.29 1.68 -3.97
CA ALA A 142 -6.99 1.06 -2.86
C ALA A 142 -6.02 0.28 -1.96
N PHE A 143 -5.20 -0.59 -2.53
CA PHE A 143 -4.17 -1.32 -1.78
C PHE A 143 -3.19 -0.38 -1.07
N SER A 144 -2.80 0.72 -1.69
CA SER A 144 -1.93 1.72 -1.05
C SER A 144 -2.56 2.32 0.21
N LYS A 145 -3.87 2.63 0.19
CA LYS A 145 -4.58 3.11 1.37
C LYS A 145 -4.69 2.04 2.47
N VAL A 146 -4.91 0.78 2.10
CA VAL A 146 -4.93 -0.34 3.05
C VAL A 146 -3.57 -0.47 3.73
N ILE A 147 -2.51 -0.49 2.93
CA ILE A 147 -1.13 -0.62 3.40
C ILE A 147 -0.72 0.58 4.27
N GLN A 148 -1.10 1.79 3.92
CA GLN A 148 -0.84 2.99 4.73
C GLN A 148 -1.36 2.83 6.16
N LYS A 149 -2.57 2.30 6.33
CA LYS A 149 -3.16 2.06 7.66
C LYS A 149 -2.42 1.00 8.48
N LEU A 150 -1.62 0.15 7.83
CA LEU A 150 -0.81 -0.87 8.50
C LEU A 150 0.55 -0.32 8.97
N ILE A 151 1.00 0.82 8.45
CA ILE A 151 2.32 1.38 8.78
C ILE A 151 2.22 2.20 10.08
N PRO A 152 2.88 1.78 11.18
CA PRO A 152 2.76 2.47 12.47
C PRO A 152 3.41 3.86 12.49
N GLN A 153 4.35 4.16 11.59
CA GLN A 153 5.01 5.48 11.49
C GLN A 153 4.49 6.36 10.34
N LEU A 154 3.30 6.07 9.80
CA LEU A 154 2.72 6.83 8.68
C LEU A 154 2.71 8.35 8.95
N ASP A 155 2.24 8.78 10.13
CA ASP A 155 2.16 10.19 10.50
C ASP A 155 3.52 10.92 10.37
N THR A 156 4.62 10.22 10.70
CA THR A 156 5.95 10.81 10.59
C THR A 156 6.36 10.97 9.12
N LEU A 157 6.08 9.96 8.29
CA LEU A 157 6.37 10.00 6.85
C LEU A 157 5.54 11.09 6.15
N GLU A 158 4.25 11.19 6.45
CA GLU A 158 3.39 12.25 5.91
C GLU A 158 3.88 13.64 6.30
N ASN A 159 4.28 13.83 7.55
CA ASN A 159 4.84 15.11 8.00
C ASN A 159 6.15 15.47 7.28
N LEU A 160 7.05 14.50 7.07
CA LEU A 160 8.28 14.72 6.29
C LEU A 160 7.97 15.08 4.84
N LEU A 161 7.03 14.37 4.19
CA LEU A 161 6.57 14.69 2.84
C LEU A 161 5.95 16.09 2.78
N ASN A 162 5.11 16.45 3.74
CA ASN A 162 4.49 17.78 3.81
C ASN A 162 5.54 18.89 3.92
N ILE A 163 6.61 18.70 4.72
CA ILE A 163 7.71 19.66 4.82
C ILE A 163 8.42 19.80 3.47
N LEU A 164 8.72 18.69 2.79
CA LEU A 164 9.35 18.70 1.48
C LEU A 164 8.48 19.42 0.44
N VAL A 165 7.20 19.05 0.35
CA VAL A 165 6.25 19.61 -0.60
C VAL A 165 6.09 21.12 -0.41
N ASN A 166 5.99 21.59 0.83
CA ASN A 166 5.83 23.01 1.13
C ASN A 166 7.11 23.83 0.86
N ASN A 167 8.29 23.27 1.13
CA ASN A 167 9.56 23.96 0.89
C ASN A 167 9.96 24.01 -0.58
N CYS A 168 9.67 22.95 -1.34
CA CYS A 168 10.00 22.87 -2.77
C CYS A 168 8.91 23.44 -3.68
N GLY A 169 7.73 23.78 -3.14
CA GLY A 169 6.59 24.21 -3.94
C GLY A 169 6.05 23.11 -4.86
N MET A 170 6.18 21.84 -4.46
CA MET A 170 5.61 20.71 -5.19
C MET A 170 4.09 20.76 -5.10
N ALA A 171 3.41 20.29 -6.14
CA ALA A 171 1.96 20.13 -6.16
C ALA A 171 1.51 18.86 -5.42
N LYS A 172 2.26 17.77 -5.59
CA LYS A 172 1.98 16.45 -4.99
C LYS A 172 3.28 15.67 -4.83
N ALA A 173 3.37 14.80 -3.82
CA ALA A 173 4.50 13.90 -3.63
C ALA A 173 4.03 12.52 -3.16
N TYR A 174 4.62 11.48 -3.75
CA TYR A 174 4.34 10.09 -3.44
C TYR A 174 5.65 9.34 -3.19
N LEU A 175 5.64 8.50 -2.16
CA LEU A 175 6.72 7.55 -1.89
C LEU A 175 6.26 6.17 -2.37
N PHE A 176 6.74 5.75 -3.53
CA PHE A 176 6.36 4.51 -4.20
C PHE A 176 7.30 3.37 -3.88
N ASP A 177 6.75 2.17 -3.79
CA ASP A 177 7.50 0.94 -3.98
C ASP A 177 7.64 0.66 -5.49
N ILE A 178 8.89 0.53 -5.96
CA ILE A 178 9.25 0.39 -7.37
C ILE A 178 8.64 -0.87 -7.98
N LEU A 179 8.57 -1.97 -7.22
CA LEU A 179 8.14 -3.28 -7.72
C LEU A 179 6.63 -3.43 -7.77
N THR A 180 5.95 -3.03 -6.69
CA THR A 180 4.49 -3.24 -6.54
C THR A 180 3.67 -2.08 -7.08
N LYS A 181 4.31 -0.92 -7.33
CA LYS A 181 3.65 0.36 -7.66
C LYS A 181 2.71 0.88 -6.58
N ILE A 182 2.76 0.30 -5.39
CA ILE A 182 2.00 0.76 -4.23
C ILE A 182 2.74 1.97 -3.64
N TYR A 183 2.01 3.04 -3.32
CA TYR A 183 2.60 4.14 -2.56
C TYR A 183 2.48 3.89 -1.06
N VAL A 184 3.61 3.96 -0.37
CA VAL A 184 3.76 3.74 1.07
C VAL A 184 3.29 4.97 1.85
N ALA A 185 3.54 6.16 1.32
CA ALA A 185 3.14 7.42 1.94
C ALA A 185 2.87 8.47 0.86
N SER A 186 1.97 9.40 1.15
CA SER A 186 1.71 10.58 0.32
C SER A 186 1.61 11.82 1.19
N ASP A 187 1.70 13.01 0.58
CA ASP A 187 1.35 14.25 1.26
C ASP A 187 -0.17 14.35 1.53
N THR A 188 -0.56 15.21 2.47
CA THR A 188 -1.96 15.31 2.94
C THR A 188 -2.93 15.97 1.95
N ARG A 189 -2.44 16.38 0.78
CA ARG A 189 -3.30 16.94 -0.28
C ARG A 189 -4.16 15.83 -0.89
N PRO A 190 -5.36 16.14 -1.42
CA PRO A 190 -6.20 15.12 -2.04
C PRO A 190 -5.46 14.40 -3.17
N ILE A 191 -5.72 13.11 -3.30
CA ILE A 191 -5.16 12.27 -4.34
C ILE A 191 -5.95 12.52 -5.62
N ASP A 192 -5.22 12.77 -6.69
CA ASP A 192 -5.74 12.90 -8.04
C ASP A 192 -5.30 11.66 -8.81
N MET A 193 -6.27 10.89 -9.32
CA MET A 193 -6.01 9.64 -10.02
C MET A 193 -5.17 9.88 -11.27
N GLU A 194 -5.40 10.95 -12.01
CA GLU A 194 -4.64 11.27 -13.21
C GLU A 194 -3.15 11.49 -12.88
N VAL A 195 -2.88 12.16 -11.75
CA VAL A 195 -1.52 12.40 -11.27
C VAL A 195 -0.86 11.10 -10.82
N TYR A 196 -1.62 10.22 -10.17
CA TYR A 196 -1.15 8.90 -9.74
C TYR A 196 -0.74 8.03 -10.93
N GLU A 197 -1.60 7.93 -11.96
CA GLU A 197 -1.33 7.18 -13.19
C GLU A 197 -0.08 7.70 -13.89
N MET A 198 0.04 9.01 -14.08
CA MET A 198 1.25 9.62 -14.65
C MET A 198 2.52 9.29 -13.85
N CYS A 199 2.44 9.27 -12.52
CA CYS A 199 3.59 8.91 -11.68
C CYS A 199 3.95 7.43 -11.81
N SER A 200 2.95 6.55 -11.83
CA SER A 200 3.14 5.10 -11.98
C SER A 200 3.82 4.77 -13.32
N ASP A 201 3.29 5.30 -14.43
CA ASP A 201 3.84 5.10 -15.78
C ASP A 201 5.26 5.66 -15.88
N TYR A 202 5.54 6.77 -15.20
CA TYR A 202 6.89 7.35 -15.19
C TYR A 202 7.90 6.43 -14.51
N ILE A 203 7.52 5.72 -13.44
CA ILE A 203 8.40 4.73 -12.80
C ILE A 203 8.74 3.61 -13.80
N ASP A 204 7.76 3.10 -14.55
CA ASP A 204 8.00 2.06 -15.55
C ASP A 204 8.97 2.52 -16.63
N VAL A 205 8.81 3.73 -17.15
CA VAL A 205 9.75 4.31 -18.12
C VAL A 205 11.17 4.37 -17.56
N ILE A 206 11.35 4.78 -16.30
CA ILE A 206 12.68 4.86 -15.69
C ILE A 206 13.28 3.48 -15.45
N VAL A 207 12.48 2.51 -14.98
CA VAL A 207 12.93 1.12 -14.78
C VAL A 207 13.35 0.52 -16.12
N ASP A 208 12.53 0.63 -17.17
CA ASP A 208 12.83 0.11 -18.50
C ASP A 208 14.11 0.73 -19.09
N ILE A 209 14.29 2.05 -18.96
CA ILE A 209 15.51 2.74 -19.41
C ILE A 209 16.74 2.25 -18.62
N THR A 210 16.59 2.07 -17.30
CA THR A 210 17.65 1.58 -16.43
C THR A 210 18.03 0.15 -16.77
N ASP A 211 17.06 -0.70 -17.10
CA ASP A 211 17.32 -2.09 -17.52
C ASP A 211 18.03 -2.16 -18.87
N ILE A 212 17.69 -1.27 -19.81
CA ILE A 212 18.33 -1.23 -21.14
C ILE A 212 19.77 -0.69 -21.06
N TYR A 213 20.01 0.35 -20.26
CA TYR A 213 21.28 1.09 -20.28
C TYR A 213 22.16 0.93 -19.04
N GLY A 214 21.64 0.36 -17.96
CA GLY A 214 22.31 0.19 -16.66
C GLY A 214 23.23 -1.03 -16.56
N TYR A 215 23.43 -1.79 -17.63
CA TYR A 215 24.33 -2.95 -17.61
C TYR A 215 25.80 -2.52 -17.44
N GLU A 216 26.54 -3.28 -16.62
CA GLU A 216 27.97 -3.06 -16.44
C GLU A 216 28.73 -3.29 -17.76
N ARG A 217 29.36 -2.24 -18.28
CA ARG A 217 30.19 -2.34 -19.47
C ARG A 217 31.58 -2.82 -19.10
N SER A 218 32.08 -3.83 -19.82
CA SER A 218 33.43 -4.42 -19.65
C SER A 218 34.58 -3.39 -19.68
N HIS A 219 34.37 -2.22 -20.30
CA HIS A 219 35.32 -1.11 -20.29
C HIS A 219 34.66 0.16 -19.72
N ASN A 220 34.41 0.17 -18.42
CA ASN A 220 33.97 1.38 -17.73
C ASN A 220 35.15 2.37 -17.59
N LYS A 221 35.07 3.49 -18.32
CA LYS A 221 35.81 4.70 -17.96
C LYS A 221 35.00 5.41 -16.89
N VAL A 222 35.45 5.37 -15.64
CA VAL A 222 34.83 6.12 -14.54
C VAL A 222 35.09 7.61 -14.78
N LEU A 223 34.03 8.35 -15.15
CA LEU A 223 34.08 9.79 -15.39
C LEU A 223 33.72 10.52 -14.08
N GLY A 224 34.64 10.50 -13.10
CA GLY A 224 34.48 11.19 -11.82
C GLY A 224 33.60 10.47 -10.80
N GLU A 225 33.28 11.16 -9.71
CA GLU A 225 32.31 10.69 -8.71
C GLU A 225 30.90 10.75 -9.32
N GLN A 226 30.26 9.59 -9.46
CA GLN A 226 28.88 9.48 -9.91
C GLN A 226 27.97 9.25 -8.70
N MET A 227 26.81 9.91 -8.70
CA MET A 227 25.75 9.55 -7.76
C MET A 227 25.32 8.11 -8.03
N GLN A 228 25.23 7.32 -6.96
CA GLN A 228 24.82 5.92 -7.05
C GLN A 228 23.30 5.78 -7.24
N GLU A 229 22.55 6.79 -6.82
CA GLU A 229 21.08 6.79 -6.83
C GLU A 229 20.54 7.24 -8.18
N ALA A 230 19.49 6.56 -8.65
CA ALA A 230 18.78 6.99 -9.84
C ALA A 230 18.00 8.28 -9.58
N GLU A 231 18.28 9.30 -10.39
CA GLU A 231 17.54 10.56 -10.40
C GLU A 231 17.07 10.87 -11.82
N SER A 232 15.82 11.26 -11.96
CA SER A 232 15.24 11.66 -13.23
C SER A 232 14.28 12.82 -13.09
N SER A 233 14.22 13.65 -14.12
CA SER A 233 13.28 14.76 -14.18
C SER A 233 12.80 14.97 -15.60
N VAL A 234 11.50 15.07 -15.80
CA VAL A 234 10.87 15.36 -17.09
C VAL A 234 9.95 16.57 -16.96
N THR A 235 9.97 17.45 -17.97
CA THR A 235 9.04 18.58 -18.06
C THR A 235 8.09 18.34 -19.22
N ILE A 236 6.79 18.38 -18.94
CA ILE A 236 5.72 18.24 -19.91
C ILE A 236 5.45 19.62 -20.55
N HIS A 237 4.81 19.64 -21.72
CA HIS A 237 4.55 20.86 -22.50
C HIS A 237 3.73 21.92 -21.74
N ASP A 238 2.94 21.52 -20.74
CA ASP A 238 2.13 22.41 -19.91
C ASP A 238 2.94 23.14 -18.81
N GLY A 239 4.25 22.87 -18.72
CA GLY A 239 5.14 23.42 -17.69
C GLY A 239 5.15 22.62 -16.39
N THR A 240 4.46 21.48 -16.34
CA THR A 240 4.51 20.56 -15.22
C THR A 240 5.80 19.73 -15.27
N MET A 241 6.55 19.72 -14.17
CA MET A 241 7.75 18.89 -14.00
C MET A 241 7.43 17.69 -13.12
N ILE A 242 7.70 16.48 -13.62
CA ILE A 242 7.71 15.25 -12.82
C ILE A 242 9.16 14.97 -12.45
N TYR A 243 9.40 14.78 -11.16
CA TYR A 243 10.72 14.52 -10.60
C TYR A 243 10.68 13.18 -9.85
N LEU A 244 11.62 12.30 -10.18
CA LEU A 244 11.80 11.00 -9.56
C LEU A 244 13.20 10.92 -8.95
N LYS A 245 13.28 10.47 -7.71
CA LYS A 245 14.54 10.16 -7.04
C LYS A 245 14.43 8.85 -6.28
N GLU A 246 15.40 7.97 -6.47
CA GLU A 246 15.56 6.75 -5.67
C GLU A 246 15.88 7.14 -4.22
N MET A 247 15.11 6.58 -3.27
CA MET A 247 15.29 6.83 -1.84
C MET A 247 16.03 5.68 -1.16
N ASN A 248 15.66 4.45 -1.51
CA ASN A 248 16.36 3.23 -1.14
C ASN A 248 16.15 2.18 -2.25
N ARG A 249 16.66 0.96 -2.06
CA ARG A 249 16.57 -0.13 -3.05
C ARG A 249 15.13 -0.48 -3.49
N TYR A 250 14.13 -0.22 -2.66
CA TYR A 250 12.74 -0.58 -2.90
C TYR A 250 11.85 0.65 -3.15
N LEU A 251 12.23 1.82 -2.63
CA LEU A 251 11.41 3.02 -2.60
C LEU A 251 11.97 4.11 -3.51
N CYS A 252 11.08 4.73 -4.27
CA CYS A 252 11.35 5.95 -5.00
C CYS A 252 10.38 7.05 -4.58
N LEU A 253 10.88 8.28 -4.51
CA LEU A 253 10.07 9.47 -4.39
C LEU A 253 9.72 9.96 -5.79
N VAL A 254 8.42 10.12 -6.05
CA VAL A 254 7.92 10.75 -7.27
C VAL A 254 7.14 12.00 -6.88
N THR A 255 7.51 13.14 -7.44
CA THR A 255 6.89 14.43 -7.14
C THR A 255 6.47 15.13 -8.41
N VAL A 256 5.37 15.88 -8.32
CA VAL A 256 4.84 16.67 -9.43
C VAL A 256 4.90 18.13 -9.03
N ILE A 257 5.52 18.95 -9.86
CA ILE A 257 5.74 20.39 -9.64
C ILE A 257 5.06 21.15 -10.78
N LYS A 258 3.98 21.87 -10.46
CA LYS A 258 3.24 22.70 -11.43
C LYS A 258 3.84 24.10 -11.48
N ASN A 259 5.08 24.22 -11.95
CA ASN A 259 5.77 25.50 -12.10
C ASN A 259 6.87 25.43 -13.16
N ASP A 260 6.79 26.27 -14.19
CA ASP A 260 7.78 26.38 -15.25
C ASP A 260 9.18 26.75 -14.72
N GLU A 261 9.26 27.55 -13.64
CA GLU A 261 10.53 27.96 -13.03
C GLU A 261 11.19 26.84 -12.20
N ALA A 262 10.52 25.70 -12.01
CA ALA A 262 11.07 24.59 -11.22
C ALA A 262 12.38 24.08 -11.80
N LYS A 263 12.51 24.10 -13.14
CA LYS A 263 13.71 23.67 -13.85
C LYS A 263 14.95 24.48 -13.46
N ASP A 264 14.80 25.78 -13.26
CA ASP A 264 15.91 26.68 -12.88
C ASP A 264 16.32 26.49 -11.41
N LYS A 265 15.41 25.98 -10.58
CA LYS A 265 15.62 25.73 -9.14
C LYS A 265 15.93 24.28 -8.81
N LYS A 266 16.20 23.44 -9.82
CA LYS A 266 16.46 22.01 -9.66
C LYS A 266 17.48 21.69 -8.56
N GLY A 267 18.62 22.40 -8.52
CA GLY A 267 19.64 22.16 -7.50
C GLY A 267 19.18 22.36 -6.05
N LEU A 268 18.19 23.24 -5.80
CA LEU A 268 17.59 23.40 -4.47
C LEU A 268 16.61 22.26 -4.15
N ILE A 269 15.89 21.79 -5.16
CA ILE A 269 14.98 20.63 -5.04
C ILE A 269 15.81 19.39 -4.71
N ASP A 270 16.90 19.13 -5.44
CA ASP A 270 17.78 17.98 -5.22
C ASP A 270 18.37 17.99 -3.81
N TYR A 271 18.81 19.16 -3.34
CA TYR A 271 19.33 19.33 -1.98
C TYR A 271 18.28 18.98 -0.93
N ASN A 272 17.06 19.50 -1.05
CA ASN A 272 15.97 19.19 -0.12
C ASN A 272 15.55 17.72 -0.18
N CYS A 273 15.52 17.13 -1.37
CA CYS A 273 15.23 15.70 -1.55
C CYS A 273 16.30 14.81 -0.92
N HIS A 274 17.58 15.22 -0.92
CA HIS A 274 18.64 14.47 -0.25
C HIS A 274 18.53 14.57 1.29
N ILE A 275 18.19 15.75 1.84
CA ILE A 275 17.89 15.88 3.27
C ILE A 275 16.70 14.98 3.66
N PHE A 276 15.66 14.95 2.82
CA PHE A 276 14.50 14.08 3.03
C PHE A 276 14.89 12.60 3.03
N GLN A 277 15.78 12.20 2.11
CA GLN A 277 16.29 10.85 2.02
C GLN A 277 17.05 10.43 3.30
N ASP A 278 17.95 11.28 3.79
CA ASP A 278 18.68 11.04 5.04
C ASP A 278 17.71 10.90 6.22
N ALA A 279 16.71 11.77 6.30
CA ALA A 279 15.68 11.71 7.34
C ALA A 279 14.84 10.41 7.27
N LEU A 280 14.55 9.94 6.06
CA LEU A 280 13.82 8.70 5.82
C LEU A 280 14.65 7.47 6.23
N HIS A 281 15.96 7.47 5.98
CA HIS A 281 16.86 6.42 6.48
C HIS A 281 16.90 6.38 8.01
N ASP A 282 16.95 7.55 8.67
CA ASP A 282 16.93 7.65 10.13
C ASP A 282 15.62 7.12 10.75
N VAL A 283 14.47 7.40 10.12
CA VAL A 283 13.17 6.90 10.58
C VAL A 283 13.12 5.38 10.51
N PHE A 284 13.60 4.79 9.42
CA PHE A 284 13.59 3.33 9.25
C PHE A 284 14.61 2.63 10.14
N ALA A 285 15.79 3.21 10.36
CA ALA A 285 16.78 2.67 11.29
C ALA A 285 16.19 2.54 12.71
N ARG A 286 15.46 3.56 13.18
CA ARG A 286 14.83 3.55 14.51
C ARG A 286 13.63 2.61 14.61
N SER A 287 12.87 2.43 13.53
CA SER A 287 11.78 1.44 13.50
C SER A 287 12.32 0.02 13.70
N TRP A 288 13.37 -0.33 12.96
CA TRP A 288 13.98 -1.66 13.03
C TRP A 288 14.66 -1.94 14.39
N GLU A 289 15.20 -0.92 15.05
CA GLU A 289 15.73 -1.04 16.41
C GLU A 289 14.63 -1.31 17.45
N LYS A 290 13.44 -0.73 17.28
CA LYS A 290 12.29 -0.99 18.14
C LYS A 290 11.81 -2.43 18.03
N ASP A 291 11.68 -2.97 16.81
CA ASP A 291 11.23 -4.35 16.61
C ASP A 291 12.24 -5.36 17.19
N LYS A 292 13.55 -5.13 17.00
CA LYS A 292 14.60 -5.93 17.66
C LYS A 292 14.57 -5.83 19.18
N SER A 293 14.23 -4.67 19.74
CA SER A 293 14.13 -4.52 21.20
C SER A 293 12.92 -5.24 21.79
N ILE A 294 11.83 -5.35 21.03
CA ILE A 294 10.62 -6.09 21.40
C ILE A 294 10.88 -7.61 21.31
N GLU A 295 11.51 -8.09 20.25
CA GLU A 295 11.92 -9.50 20.12
C GLU A 295 12.89 -9.93 21.23
N ASN A 296 13.88 -9.08 21.55
CA ASN A 296 14.84 -9.38 22.61
C ASN A 296 14.22 -9.27 24.03
N GLY A 297 13.22 -8.41 24.23
CA GLY A 297 12.50 -8.29 25.50
C GLY A 297 11.57 -9.46 25.81
N ILE A 298 11.05 -10.15 24.78
CA ILE A 298 10.29 -11.40 24.96
C ILE A 298 11.22 -12.58 25.27
N GLY A 299 12.46 -12.54 24.78
CA GLY A 299 13.49 -13.55 25.07
C GLY A 299 14.06 -13.53 26.49
N GLU A 300 14.07 -12.38 27.17
CA GLU A 300 14.58 -12.28 28.54
C GLU A 300 13.57 -12.74 29.61
N HIS A 301 12.26 -12.65 29.35
CA HIS A 301 11.25 -13.05 30.33
C HIS A 301 10.95 -14.56 30.40
N LEU A 302 11.48 -15.37 29.48
CA LEU A 302 11.31 -16.84 29.49
C LEU A 302 12.45 -17.58 30.21
N ASN A 303 13.58 -16.93 30.51
CA ASN A 303 14.74 -17.60 31.13
C ASN A 303 14.85 -17.44 32.66
N ASP A 304 14.08 -16.55 33.29
CA ASP A 304 14.17 -16.29 34.74
C ASP A 304 13.26 -17.20 35.60
N GLY A 305 12.60 -18.20 34.99
CA GLY A 305 11.60 -19.05 35.64
C GLY A 305 12.04 -20.44 36.14
N GLU A 306 13.21 -20.96 35.77
CA GLU A 306 13.55 -22.39 35.97
C GLU A 306 14.69 -22.71 36.98
N GLU A 307 15.22 -21.75 37.75
CA GLU A 307 16.30 -22.05 38.73
C GLU A 307 15.91 -21.98 40.22
N ALA A 308 14.63 -21.91 40.58
CA ALA A 308 14.20 -21.83 41.98
C ALA A 308 13.31 -22.99 42.43
N GLN A 309 13.75 -24.25 42.29
CA GLN A 309 13.22 -25.38 43.07
C GLN A 309 14.18 -26.60 43.08
N ALA A 310 15.29 -26.46 43.80
CA ALA A 310 16.06 -27.60 44.28
C ALA A 310 16.70 -27.27 45.64
N ALA A 311 15.89 -27.38 46.70
CA ALA A 311 16.33 -27.54 48.09
C ALA A 311 15.28 -28.37 48.84
#